data_AF-A0A353S7K0-F1
#
_entry.id   AF-A0A353S7K0-F1
#
_cell.length_a   1.000
_cell.length_b   1.000
_cell.length_c   1.000
_cell.angle_alpha   90.00
_cell.angle_beta   90.00
_cell.angle_gamma   90.00
#
_symmetry.space_group_name_H-M   'P 1'
#
loop_
_entity.id
_entity.type
_entity.pdbx_description
1 polymer ?
#
loop_
_entity_poly.entity_id
_entity_poly.type
_entity_poly.pdbx_seq_one_letter_code
_entity_poly.pdbx_strand_id
1 'polypeptide(L)'
;GVRAEDTKSGALREFLGDAVLLATGHSATDIYALLARTAPQALEAKTFAAGVRVEHPRELIDSIQYHGRRAQAGLGAAEYRLSSQQDGRGVYSFCMCPGGFVVPSATAPGQIVVNGMSAAGRNSRWSNAAIVVETRPEDIPAEFRRRAQEEGCPALAGLLWRTELEQLAYRHGSGQQAPAQRLVDFLARRQSGSLPPASYTPGVCASRLDEWLPEQLSARLAAGFRSFGKSMGGFICADALLIAAETRTSTPVRVLRDKQRWECTAVRRLYPAGEGAGYAGGIVSSAMDGQNACSAIASRLAADSAT
;
A
#
# COMPACT_ATOMS: atom_id res chain seq x y z
N GLY A 1 -4.48 26.74 13.52
CA GLY A 1 -3.16 26.87 12.88
C GLY A 1 -2.40 25.56 12.97
N VAL A 2 -1.22 25.51 12.34
CA VAL A 2 -0.31 24.34 12.33
C VAL A 2 1.08 24.82 12.77
N ARG A 3 1.72 24.08 13.68
CA ARG A 3 3.14 24.26 13.98
C ARG A 3 3.93 23.24 13.16
N ALA A 4 4.94 23.71 12.43
CA ALA A 4 5.75 22.86 11.58
C ALA A 4 7.24 23.11 11.84
N GLU A 5 8.03 22.05 11.69
CA GLU A 5 9.48 22.08 11.75
C GLU A 5 10.03 21.96 10.32
N ASP A 6 10.91 22.88 9.94
CA ASP A 6 11.66 22.76 8.69
C ASP A 6 12.74 21.67 8.84
N THR A 7 12.64 20.60 8.07
CA THR A 7 13.52 19.43 8.20
C THR A 7 14.96 19.66 7.75
N LYS A 8 15.29 20.82 7.17
CA LYS A 8 16.67 21.19 6.80
C LYS A 8 17.33 22.08 7.83
N SER A 9 16.58 23.01 8.41
CA SER A 9 17.10 24.04 9.33
C SER A 9 16.75 23.79 10.79
N GLY A 10 15.78 22.91 11.09
CA GLY A 10 15.22 22.70 12.43
C GLY A 10 14.37 23.89 12.93
N ALA A 11 14.11 24.88 12.08
CA ALA A 11 13.36 26.06 12.47
C ALA A 11 11.88 25.72 12.68
N LEU A 12 11.35 26.10 13.84
CA LEU A 12 9.93 25.99 14.15
C LEU A 12 9.18 27.22 13.62
N ARG A 13 8.07 26.98 12.92
CA ARG A 13 7.17 28.04 12.43
C ARG A 13 5.73 27.71 12.77
N GLU A 14 4.95 28.75 12.99
CA GLU A 14 3.50 28.65 13.20
C GLU A 14 2.77 29.28 12.01
N PHE A 15 1.85 28.52 11.44
CA PHE A 15 0.99 28.92 10.34
C PHE A 15 -0.43 29.03 10.86
N LEU A 16 -0.93 30.27 10.96
CA LEU A 16 -2.31 30.52 11.35
C LEU A 16 -3.22 30.51 10.11
N GLY A 17 -4.46 30.09 10.31
CA GLY A 17 -5.46 30.00 9.26
C GLY A 17 -6.81 29.59 9.83
N ASP A 18 -7.87 30.05 9.16
CA ASP A 18 -9.26 29.80 9.55
C ASP A 18 -9.73 28.37 9.24
N ALA A 19 -8.98 27.62 8.43
CA ALA A 19 -9.20 26.22 8.14
C ALA A 19 -7.86 25.52 7.82
N VAL A 20 -7.78 24.23 8.11
CA VAL A 20 -6.62 23.38 7.82
C VAL A 20 -7.08 22.16 7.02
N LEU A 21 -6.62 22.02 5.77
CA LEU A 21 -6.81 20.81 4.97
C LEU A 21 -5.72 19.79 5.31
N LEU A 22 -6.11 18.61 5.80
CA LEU A 22 -5.20 17.53 6.13
C LEU A 22 -5.19 16.49 4.99
N ALA A 23 -4.25 16.64 4.06
CA ALA A 23 -4.08 15.80 2.88
C ALA A 23 -2.65 15.22 2.78
N THR A 24 -2.15 14.64 3.87
CA THR A 24 -0.74 14.27 4.06
C THR A 24 -0.35 12.89 3.49
N GLY A 25 -1.32 12.15 2.94
CA GLY A 25 -1.11 10.79 2.42
C GLY A 25 -0.98 9.73 3.51
N HIS A 26 -1.14 8.46 3.14
CA HIS A 26 -1.24 7.33 4.09
C HIS A 26 0.10 6.88 4.70
N SER A 27 1.21 7.49 4.26
CA SER A 27 2.56 7.26 4.78
C SER A 27 2.97 8.26 5.86
N ALA A 28 2.16 9.30 6.14
CA ALA A 28 2.41 10.29 7.17
C ALA A 28 2.11 9.73 8.58
N THR A 29 2.93 8.78 9.02
CA THR A 29 2.74 8.06 10.29
C THR A 29 2.79 8.95 11.53
N ASP A 30 3.60 10.00 11.45
CA ASP A 30 3.71 11.09 12.43
C ASP A 30 2.40 11.85 12.62
N ILE A 31 1.64 12.08 11.55
CA ILE A 31 0.33 12.75 11.60
C ILE A 31 -0.69 11.87 12.32
N TYR A 32 -0.71 10.56 12.07
CA TYR A 32 -1.58 9.65 12.84
C TYR A 32 -1.19 9.63 14.31
N ALA A 33 0.11 9.61 14.64
CA ALA A 33 0.59 9.67 16.03
C ALA A 33 0.22 11.00 16.71
N LEU A 34 0.30 12.12 15.99
CA LEU A 34 -0.13 13.43 16.47
C LEU A 34 -1.63 13.44 16.79
N LEU A 35 -2.47 12.94 15.87
CA LEU A 35 -3.91 12.85 16.07
C LEU A 35 -4.25 11.88 17.20
N ALA A 36 -3.58 10.73 17.31
CA ALA A 36 -3.77 9.79 18.41
C ALA A 36 -3.48 10.41 19.78
N ARG A 37 -2.45 11.27 19.88
CA ARG A 37 -2.12 11.99 21.12
C ARG A 37 -3.08 13.13 21.45
N THR A 38 -3.59 13.83 20.44
CA THR A 38 -4.32 15.10 20.63
C THR A 38 -5.84 14.95 20.53
N ALA A 39 -6.31 14.03 19.70
CA ALA A 39 -7.71 13.75 19.45
C ALA A 39 -7.89 12.27 19.01
N PRO A 40 -7.61 11.28 19.88
CA PRO A 40 -7.70 9.87 19.53
C PRO A 40 -9.09 9.44 19.03
N GLN A 41 -10.15 10.11 19.49
CA GLN A 41 -11.53 9.90 19.05
C GLN A 41 -11.79 10.35 17.59
N ALA A 42 -10.84 11.04 16.96
CA ALA A 42 -10.87 11.34 15.52
C ALA A 42 -10.47 10.14 14.66
N LEU A 43 -9.93 9.07 15.24
CA LEU A 43 -9.33 7.97 14.50
C LEU A 43 -10.18 6.71 14.57
N GLU A 44 -10.33 6.05 13.43
CA GLU A 44 -11.03 4.77 13.28
C GLU A 44 -10.12 3.76 12.59
N ALA A 45 -10.08 2.51 13.10
CA ALA A 45 -9.38 1.42 12.43
C ALA A 45 -10.06 1.10 11.09
N LYS A 46 -9.27 0.95 10.02
CA LYS A 46 -9.78 0.74 8.66
C LYS A 46 -9.13 -0.49 8.03
N THR A 47 -9.92 -1.24 7.26
CA THR A 47 -9.42 -2.30 6.38
C THR A 47 -8.37 -1.76 5.40
N PHE A 48 -7.30 -2.51 5.20
CA PHE A 48 -6.27 -2.27 4.20
C PHE A 48 -5.86 -3.59 3.56
N ALA A 49 -4.85 -3.59 2.70
CA ALA A 49 -4.31 -4.82 2.16
C ALA A 49 -2.78 -4.81 2.13
N ALA A 50 -2.18 -5.97 2.37
CA ALA A 50 -0.74 -6.17 2.35
C ALA A 50 -0.38 -7.46 1.63
N GLY A 51 0.82 -7.53 1.08
CA GLY A 51 1.31 -8.72 0.40
C GLY A 51 2.66 -8.47 -0.25
N VAL A 52 2.78 -8.90 -1.51
CA VAL A 52 4.04 -8.90 -2.25
C VAL A 52 3.82 -8.37 -3.66
N ARG A 53 4.88 -7.88 -4.31
CA ARG A 53 4.89 -7.73 -5.76
C ARG A 53 5.19 -9.08 -6.39
N VAL A 54 4.47 -9.42 -7.44
CA VAL A 54 4.86 -10.48 -8.37
C VAL A 54 5.36 -9.84 -9.65
N GLU A 55 6.51 -10.29 -10.14
CA GLU A 55 7.14 -9.81 -11.37
C GLU A 55 7.37 -10.99 -12.34
N HIS A 56 7.09 -10.73 -13.61
CA HIS A 56 7.27 -11.65 -14.71
C HIS A 56 7.94 -10.94 -15.90
N PRO A 57 8.60 -11.68 -16.82
CA PRO A 57 8.89 -11.14 -18.14
C PRO A 57 7.59 -10.63 -18.80
N ARG A 58 7.60 -9.39 -19.30
CA ARG A 58 6.43 -8.77 -19.95
C ARG A 58 5.93 -9.62 -21.11
N GLU A 59 6.83 -10.15 -21.93
CA GLU A 59 6.48 -10.97 -23.08
C GLU A 59 5.70 -12.24 -22.69
N LEU A 60 5.96 -12.80 -21.52
CA LEU A 60 5.18 -13.91 -20.98
C LEU A 60 3.75 -13.44 -20.70
N ILE A 61 3.56 -12.34 -19.97
CA ILE A 61 2.23 -11.79 -19.67
C ILE A 61 1.49 -11.40 -20.95
N ASP A 62 2.17 -10.76 -21.90
CA ASP A 62 1.64 -10.42 -23.22
C ASP A 62 1.16 -11.67 -23.96
N SER A 63 1.95 -12.76 -23.95
CA SER A 63 1.60 -14.00 -24.63
C SER A 63 0.39 -14.68 -23.99
N ILE A 64 0.26 -14.62 -22.66
CA ILE A 64 -0.87 -15.21 -21.93
C ILE A 64 -2.16 -14.43 -22.22
N GLN A 65 -2.11 -13.10 -22.11
CA GLN A 65 -3.29 -12.25 -22.26
C GLN A 65 -3.77 -12.15 -23.72
N TYR A 66 -2.84 -12.11 -24.68
CA TYR A 66 -3.17 -11.98 -26.09
C TYR A 66 -3.12 -13.30 -26.87
N HIS A 67 -2.90 -14.42 -26.18
CA HIS A 67 -2.77 -15.76 -26.78
C HIS A 67 -1.73 -15.79 -27.93
N GLY A 68 -0.57 -15.17 -27.70
CA GLY A 68 0.53 -15.10 -28.67
C GLY A 68 0.35 -14.12 -29.84
N ARG A 69 -0.78 -13.39 -29.93
CA ARG A 69 -1.11 -12.54 -31.09
C ARG A 69 -0.71 -11.07 -30.98
N ARG A 70 0.11 -10.69 -29.99
CA ARG A 70 0.47 -9.29 -29.70
C ARG A 70 0.96 -8.52 -30.93
N ALA A 71 1.96 -9.06 -31.63
CA ALA A 71 2.61 -8.41 -32.76
C ALA A 71 1.66 -8.24 -33.97
N GLN A 72 0.80 -9.24 -34.21
CA GLN A 72 -0.15 -9.22 -35.32
C GLN A 72 -1.26 -8.17 -35.12
N ALA A 73 -1.61 -7.86 -33.87
CA ALA A 73 -2.70 -6.97 -33.52
C ALA A 73 -2.25 -5.56 -33.10
N GLY A 74 -0.94 -5.26 -33.11
CA GLY A 74 -0.41 -3.95 -32.73
C GLY A 74 -0.71 -3.56 -31.27
N LEU A 75 -0.89 -4.55 -30.38
CA LEU A 75 -1.34 -4.32 -29.00
C LEU A 75 -0.19 -3.84 -28.11
N GLY A 76 -0.52 -2.91 -27.20
CA GLY A 76 0.39 -2.43 -26.15
C GLY A 76 0.74 -3.52 -25.13
N ALA A 77 1.54 -3.17 -24.13
CA ALA A 77 1.85 -4.08 -23.03
C ALA A 77 0.56 -4.52 -22.32
N ALA A 78 0.39 -5.83 -22.12
CA ALA A 78 -0.82 -6.41 -21.58
C ALA A 78 -1.01 -6.11 -20.10
N GLU A 79 -2.26 -5.89 -19.71
CA GLU A 79 -2.67 -5.73 -18.32
C GLU A 79 -3.43 -6.98 -17.83
N TYR A 80 -3.51 -7.15 -16.52
CA TYR A 80 -4.39 -8.15 -15.92
C TYR A 80 -5.03 -7.63 -14.63
N ARG A 81 -6.18 -8.21 -14.31
CA ARG A 81 -6.84 -8.06 -13.01
C ARG A 81 -7.25 -9.43 -12.51
N LEU A 82 -6.73 -9.80 -11.35
CA LEU A 82 -6.96 -11.08 -10.70
C LEU A 82 -7.60 -10.84 -9.34
N SER A 83 -8.57 -11.67 -8.98
CA SER A 83 -9.17 -11.66 -7.65
C SER A 83 -9.64 -13.05 -7.27
N SER A 84 -9.51 -13.41 -6.00
CA SER A 84 -10.05 -14.63 -5.42
C SER A 84 -10.47 -14.37 -3.97
N GLN A 85 -11.33 -15.22 -3.41
CA GLN A 85 -11.71 -15.19 -2.00
C GLN A 85 -11.07 -16.37 -1.31
N GLN A 86 -10.34 -16.12 -0.21
CA GLN A 86 -9.63 -17.13 0.58
C GLN A 86 -9.96 -16.92 2.05
N ASP A 87 -10.65 -17.87 2.67
CA ASP A 87 -11.05 -17.82 4.08
C ASP A 87 -11.74 -16.49 4.47
N GLY A 88 -12.69 -16.05 3.66
CA GLY A 88 -13.47 -14.84 3.89
C GLY A 88 -12.71 -13.52 3.69
N ARG A 89 -11.53 -13.56 3.05
CA ARG A 89 -10.73 -12.39 2.66
C ARG A 89 -10.43 -12.38 1.18
N GLY A 90 -10.45 -11.19 0.59
CA GLY A 90 -10.03 -11.00 -0.80
C GLY A 90 -8.51 -11.16 -0.96
N VAL A 91 -8.08 -11.90 -1.98
CA VAL A 91 -6.71 -11.91 -2.48
C VAL A 91 -6.74 -11.45 -3.93
N TYR A 92 -6.09 -10.34 -4.24
CA TYR A 92 -6.27 -9.68 -5.54
C TYR A 92 -5.03 -8.95 -6.02
N SER A 93 -4.97 -8.73 -7.33
CA SER A 93 -3.97 -7.90 -7.97
C SER A 93 -4.30 -6.42 -7.79
N PHE A 94 -3.30 -5.60 -7.45
CA PHE A 94 -3.39 -4.17 -7.29
C PHE A 94 -2.23 -3.47 -8.00
N CYS A 95 -2.49 -2.27 -8.52
CA CYS A 95 -1.48 -1.42 -9.18
C CYS A 95 -0.62 -2.20 -10.21
N MET A 96 -1.30 -2.90 -11.14
CA MET A 96 -0.64 -3.63 -12.21
C MET A 96 0.11 -2.64 -13.12
N CYS A 97 1.39 -2.91 -13.34
CA CYS A 97 2.36 -2.07 -14.03
C CYS A 97 2.91 -2.83 -15.25
N PRO A 98 2.25 -2.71 -16.41
CA PRO A 98 2.65 -3.40 -17.63
C PRO A 98 3.90 -2.73 -18.22
N GLY A 99 4.95 -3.51 -18.51
CA GLY A 99 6.22 -2.94 -18.99
C GLY A 99 6.83 -1.94 -18.00
N GLY A 100 6.72 -2.24 -16.70
CA GLY A 100 7.05 -1.37 -15.58
C GLY A 100 8.24 -1.85 -14.74
N PHE A 101 8.33 -1.31 -13.54
CA PHE A 101 9.38 -1.60 -12.56
C PHE A 101 8.76 -1.74 -11.17
N VAL A 102 9.35 -2.58 -10.34
CA VAL A 102 9.14 -2.58 -8.89
C VAL A 102 10.07 -1.52 -8.30
N VAL A 103 9.57 -0.70 -7.38
CA VAL A 103 10.29 0.48 -6.88
C VAL A 103 10.35 0.55 -5.36
N PRO A 104 11.43 1.11 -4.78
CA PRO A 104 11.49 1.36 -3.34
C PRO A 104 10.52 2.47 -2.96
N SER A 105 9.77 2.26 -1.87
CA SER A 105 8.76 3.19 -1.37
C SER A 105 8.76 3.32 0.16
N ALA A 106 9.82 2.84 0.82
CA ALA A 106 10.02 3.04 2.25
C ALA A 106 10.23 4.53 2.54
N THR A 107 9.68 5.00 3.66
CA THR A 107 9.77 6.43 4.08
C THR A 107 10.51 6.63 5.38
N ALA A 108 10.98 5.55 6.02
CA ALA A 108 11.77 5.62 7.25
C ALA A 108 12.92 4.60 7.22
N PRO A 109 13.99 4.84 7.99
CA PRO A 109 15.08 3.88 8.14
C PRO A 109 14.61 2.54 8.71
N GLY A 110 15.33 1.46 8.38
CA GLY A 110 15.03 0.11 8.89
C GLY A 110 13.74 -0.49 8.33
N GLN A 111 13.25 0.01 7.19
CA GLN A 111 12.06 -0.49 6.50
C GLN A 111 12.40 -0.85 5.06
N ILE A 112 11.75 -1.89 4.54
CA ILE A 112 11.64 -2.15 3.11
C ILE A 112 10.16 -2.14 2.74
N VAL A 113 9.82 -1.32 1.76
CA VAL A 113 8.48 -1.25 1.17
C VAL A 113 8.65 -1.18 -0.34
N VAL A 114 7.97 -2.05 -1.05
CA VAL A 114 7.94 -2.03 -2.52
C VAL A 114 6.61 -1.46 -3.02
N ASN A 115 6.66 -0.88 -4.23
CA ASN A 115 5.52 -0.48 -5.04
C ASN A 115 5.85 -0.76 -6.52
N GLY A 116 4.99 -0.33 -7.44
CA GLY A 116 5.19 -0.46 -8.88
C GLY A 116 5.02 0.87 -9.60
N MET A 117 5.73 1.02 -10.71
CA MET A 117 5.54 2.12 -11.64
C MET A 117 5.68 1.65 -13.07
N SER A 118 5.13 2.40 -14.02
CA SER A 118 5.42 2.25 -15.46
C SER A 118 5.69 3.62 -16.06
N ALA A 119 6.69 3.70 -16.95
CA ALA A 119 6.82 4.86 -17.82
C ALA A 119 5.65 4.89 -18.81
N ALA A 120 5.35 6.06 -19.40
CA ALA A 120 4.27 6.19 -20.39
C ALA A 120 4.40 5.19 -21.55
N GLY A 121 5.63 4.91 -21.98
CA GLY A 121 5.91 3.96 -23.05
C GLY A 121 5.69 2.49 -22.70
N ARG A 122 5.54 2.12 -21.41
CA ARG A 122 5.30 0.75 -20.93
C ARG A 122 6.20 -0.29 -21.60
N ASN A 123 7.47 0.08 -21.77
CA ASN A 123 8.39 -0.59 -22.67
C ASN A 123 9.48 -1.39 -21.94
N SER A 124 9.46 -1.47 -20.61
CA SER A 124 10.41 -2.29 -19.86
C SER A 124 10.23 -3.79 -20.17
N ARG A 125 11.25 -4.58 -19.79
CA ARG A 125 11.24 -6.05 -19.90
C ARG A 125 10.21 -6.71 -18.96
N TRP A 126 9.68 -6.01 -17.98
CA TRP A 126 8.97 -6.60 -16.84
C TRP A 126 7.50 -6.20 -16.79
N SER A 127 6.66 -7.11 -16.30
CA SER A 127 5.31 -6.78 -15.85
C SER A 127 5.18 -7.18 -14.41
N ASN A 128 4.69 -6.28 -13.56
CA ASN A 128 4.51 -6.57 -12.15
C ASN A 128 3.16 -6.07 -11.65
N ALA A 129 2.67 -6.69 -10.59
CA ALA A 129 1.51 -6.21 -9.83
C ALA A 129 1.71 -6.56 -8.36
N ALA A 130 1.12 -5.77 -7.47
CA ALA A 130 0.97 -6.20 -6.09
C ALA A 130 -0.07 -7.31 -6.04
N ILE A 131 0.23 -8.43 -5.40
CA ILE A 131 -0.76 -9.43 -4.99
C ILE A 131 -0.91 -9.29 -3.49
N VAL A 132 -2.09 -8.86 -3.07
CA VAL A 132 -2.35 -8.43 -1.69
C VAL A 132 -3.55 -9.14 -1.11
N VAL A 133 -3.53 -9.27 0.20
CA VAL A 133 -4.58 -9.90 1.00
C VAL A 133 -5.30 -8.80 1.77
N GLU A 134 -6.63 -8.77 1.66
CA GLU A 134 -7.49 -7.93 2.50
C GLU A 134 -7.22 -8.26 3.98
N THR A 135 -6.91 -7.23 4.75
CA THR A 135 -6.76 -7.29 6.20
C THR A 135 -7.76 -6.34 6.84
N ARG A 136 -8.66 -6.90 7.65
CA ARG A 136 -9.62 -6.15 8.46
C ARG A 136 -9.09 -5.95 9.88
N PRO A 137 -9.62 -4.99 10.65
CA PRO A 137 -9.18 -4.73 12.02
C PRO A 137 -9.17 -5.98 12.94
N GLU A 138 -10.09 -6.92 12.73
CA GLU A 138 -10.14 -8.18 13.48
C GLU A 138 -9.02 -9.17 13.12
N ASP A 139 -8.38 -9.03 11.96
CA ASP A 139 -7.24 -9.88 11.56
C ASP A 139 -5.91 -9.40 12.15
N ILE A 140 -5.86 -8.18 12.69
CA ILE A 140 -4.65 -7.64 13.29
C ILE A 140 -4.23 -8.49 14.49
N PRO A 141 -2.98 -8.97 14.59
CA PRO A 141 -2.57 -9.81 15.71
C PRO A 141 -2.83 -9.13 17.06
N ALA A 142 -3.22 -9.92 18.05
CA ALA A 142 -3.68 -9.43 19.35
C ALA A 142 -2.64 -8.55 20.06
N GLU A 143 -1.35 -8.82 19.85
CA GLU A 143 -0.25 -8.02 20.41
C GLU A 143 -0.25 -6.57 19.91
N PHE A 144 -0.52 -6.32 18.63
CA PHE A 144 -0.59 -4.95 18.09
C PHE A 144 -1.85 -4.22 18.52
N ARG A 145 -2.96 -4.95 18.68
CA ARG A 145 -4.18 -4.38 19.28
C ARG A 145 -3.96 -3.98 20.74
N ARG A 146 -3.32 -4.84 21.53
CA ARG A 146 -2.96 -4.55 22.92
C ARG A 146 -2.00 -3.36 23.00
N ARG A 147 -0.96 -3.34 22.18
CA ARG A 147 -0.01 -2.23 22.12
C ARG A 147 -0.69 -0.91 21.74
N ALA A 148 -1.56 -0.90 20.73
CA ALA A 148 -2.32 0.31 20.37
C ALA A 148 -3.25 0.80 21.50
N GLN A 149 -3.83 -0.14 22.26
CA GLN A 149 -4.62 0.17 23.45
C GLN A 149 -3.77 0.79 24.56
N GLU A 150 -2.57 0.25 24.82
CA GLU A 150 -1.60 0.77 25.79
C GLU A 150 -1.08 2.15 25.38
N GLU A 151 -0.90 2.40 24.09
CA GLU A 151 -0.55 3.72 23.51
C GLU A 151 -1.74 4.71 23.52
N GLY A 152 -2.92 4.31 24.00
CA GLY A 152 -4.09 5.17 24.18
C GLY A 152 -4.95 5.40 22.94
N CYS A 153 -4.66 4.73 21.82
CA CYS A 153 -5.45 4.84 20.59
C CYS A 153 -5.55 3.49 19.85
N PRO A 154 -6.58 2.68 20.14
CA PRO A 154 -6.76 1.35 19.53
C PRO A 154 -6.84 1.35 17.99
N ALA A 155 -7.25 2.48 17.40
CA ALA A 155 -7.32 2.66 15.95
C ALA A 155 -5.95 2.48 15.26
N LEU A 156 -4.84 2.67 15.97
CA LEU A 156 -3.49 2.54 15.41
C LEU A 156 -2.99 1.10 15.24
N ALA A 157 -3.73 0.08 15.69
CA ALA A 157 -3.25 -1.30 15.66
C ALA A 157 -2.81 -1.77 14.26
N GLY A 158 -3.59 -1.42 13.23
CA GLY A 158 -3.23 -1.75 11.84
C GLY A 158 -2.00 -1.00 11.34
N LEU A 159 -1.77 0.24 11.81
CA LEU A 159 -0.58 1.02 11.48
C LEU A 159 0.69 0.41 12.10
N LEU A 160 0.60 -0.04 13.35
CA LEU A 160 1.68 -0.72 14.05
C LEU A 160 2.03 -2.04 13.36
N TRP A 161 1.02 -2.85 13.03
CA TRP A 161 1.26 -4.12 12.34
C TRP A 161 1.81 -3.92 10.93
N ARG A 162 1.31 -2.94 10.17
CA ARG A 162 1.88 -2.56 8.88
C ARG A 162 3.37 -2.22 9.01
N THR A 163 3.72 -1.41 10.01
CA THR A 163 5.11 -1.00 10.27
C THR A 163 6.00 -2.20 10.61
N GLU A 164 5.49 -3.16 11.38
CA GLU A 164 6.22 -4.41 11.67
C GLU A 164 6.51 -5.21 10.40
N LEU A 165 5.55 -5.34 9.48
CA LEU A 165 5.78 -6.05 8.21
C LEU A 165 6.91 -5.42 7.39
N GLU A 166 7.01 -4.10 7.41
CA GLU A 166 8.05 -3.33 6.70
C GLU A 166 9.44 -3.53 7.35
N GLN A 167 9.48 -3.64 8.68
CA GLN A 167 10.70 -3.94 9.45
C GLN A 167 11.11 -5.41 9.33
N LEU A 168 10.16 -6.34 9.29
CA LEU A 168 10.42 -7.75 8.98
C LEU A 168 11.04 -7.88 7.59
N ALA A 169 10.49 -7.20 6.58
CA ALA A 169 11.06 -7.20 5.24
C ALA A 169 12.50 -6.66 5.23
N TYR A 170 12.80 -5.62 6.01
CA TYR A 170 14.17 -5.12 6.17
C TYR A 170 15.10 -6.15 6.86
N ARG A 171 14.66 -6.78 7.96
CA ARG A 171 15.44 -7.80 8.68
C ARG A 171 15.75 -9.04 7.83
N HIS A 172 14.83 -9.42 6.96
CA HIS A 172 15.00 -10.54 6.03
C HIS A 172 15.55 -10.11 4.66
N GLY A 173 15.80 -8.81 4.48
CA GLY A 173 16.49 -8.22 3.35
C GLY A 173 18.02 -8.25 3.50
N SER A 174 18.71 -7.59 2.58
CA SER A 174 20.16 -7.36 2.67
C SER A 174 20.46 -5.89 2.40
N GLY A 175 20.59 -5.10 3.46
CA GLY A 175 20.59 -3.64 3.35
C GLY A 175 19.24 -3.15 2.81
N GLN A 176 19.23 -2.55 1.62
CA GLN A 176 18.00 -2.15 0.92
C GLN A 176 17.53 -3.17 -0.13
N GLN A 177 18.25 -4.29 -0.29
CA GLN A 177 17.79 -5.37 -1.15
C GLN A 177 16.54 -6.02 -0.58
N ALA A 178 15.49 -6.11 -1.40
CA ALA A 178 14.21 -6.63 -0.96
C ALA A 178 14.24 -8.17 -0.86
N PRO A 179 13.64 -8.76 0.19
CA PRO A 179 13.49 -10.20 0.30
C PRO A 179 12.61 -10.72 -0.84
N ALA A 180 13.09 -11.75 -1.53
CA ALA A 180 12.44 -12.30 -2.71
C ALA A 180 12.53 -13.82 -2.78
N GLN A 181 11.55 -14.43 -3.45
CA GLN A 181 11.44 -15.87 -3.63
C GLN A 181 10.76 -16.17 -4.96
N ARG A 182 11.21 -17.20 -5.68
CA ARG A 182 10.48 -17.64 -6.88
C ARG A 182 9.10 -18.14 -6.47
N LEU A 183 8.07 -17.75 -7.22
CA LEU A 183 6.68 -18.10 -6.92
C LEU A 183 6.48 -19.62 -6.81
N VAL A 184 7.11 -20.40 -7.69
CA VAL A 184 7.07 -21.87 -7.63
C VAL A 184 7.64 -22.44 -6.34
N ASP A 185 8.67 -21.80 -5.77
CA ASP A 185 9.32 -22.25 -4.54
C ASP A 185 8.55 -21.80 -3.29
N PHE A 186 7.97 -20.60 -3.32
CA PHE A 186 7.04 -20.14 -2.28
C PHE A 186 5.85 -21.08 -2.15
N LEU A 187 5.23 -21.48 -3.27
CA LEU A 187 4.10 -22.42 -3.27
C LEU A 187 4.49 -23.84 -2.82
N ALA A 188 5.75 -24.21 -3.02
CA ALA A 188 6.32 -25.49 -2.58
C ALA A 188 6.97 -25.43 -1.19
N ARG A 189 6.90 -24.28 -0.49
CA ARG A 189 7.52 -24.04 0.83
C ARG A 189 8.99 -24.47 0.87
N ARG A 190 9.79 -23.97 -0.08
CA ARG A 190 11.23 -24.27 -0.16
C ARG A 190 12.06 -23.05 -0.54
N GLN A 191 13.37 -23.13 -0.27
CA GLN A 191 14.32 -22.09 -0.62
C GLN A 191 14.50 -21.99 -2.13
N SER A 192 14.58 -20.76 -2.65
CA SER A 192 15.02 -20.54 -4.02
C SER A 192 16.54 -20.65 -4.10
N GLY A 193 17.04 -21.63 -4.86
CA GLY A 193 18.48 -21.82 -5.08
C GLY A 193 19.11 -20.69 -5.90
N SER A 194 18.33 -20.02 -6.75
CA SER A 194 18.70 -18.79 -7.44
C SER A 194 17.46 -17.93 -7.68
N LEU A 195 17.66 -16.63 -7.83
CA LEU A 195 16.61 -15.69 -8.22
C LEU A 195 16.79 -15.28 -9.69
N PRO A 196 15.70 -15.17 -10.48
CA PRO A 196 15.76 -14.53 -11.78
C PRO A 196 16.11 -13.04 -11.62
N PRO A 197 16.54 -12.35 -12.70
CA PRO A 197 16.74 -10.91 -12.66
C PRO A 197 15.45 -10.19 -12.25
N ALA A 198 15.60 -9.07 -11.55
CA ALA A 198 14.49 -8.26 -11.06
C ALA A 198 14.65 -6.80 -11.48
N SER A 199 13.54 -6.08 -11.60
CA SER A 199 13.54 -4.65 -11.93
C SER A 199 13.81 -3.72 -10.75
N TYR A 200 13.69 -4.23 -9.52
CA TYR A 200 13.87 -3.46 -8.30
C TYR A 200 15.31 -2.99 -8.12
N THR A 201 15.54 -1.68 -8.31
CA THR A 201 16.86 -1.06 -8.42
C THR A 201 17.82 -1.36 -7.26
N PRO A 202 17.40 -1.34 -5.97
CA PRO A 202 18.30 -1.68 -4.88
C PRO A 202 18.80 -3.14 -4.91
N GLY A 203 18.15 -4.02 -5.69
CA GLY A 203 18.45 -5.44 -5.80
C GLY A 203 17.54 -6.32 -4.92
N VAL A 204 17.58 -7.62 -5.15
CA VAL A 204 16.77 -8.61 -4.40
C VAL A 204 17.68 -9.66 -3.77
N CYS A 205 17.31 -10.15 -2.60
CA CYS A 205 18.02 -11.23 -1.92
C CYS A 205 17.08 -12.42 -1.65
N ALA A 206 17.59 -13.64 -1.77
CA ALA A 206 16.79 -14.84 -1.60
C ALA A 206 16.34 -14.99 -0.13
N SER A 207 15.03 -15.16 0.08
CA SER A 207 14.43 -15.25 1.41
C SER A 207 13.21 -16.18 1.39
N ARG A 208 13.01 -16.96 2.45
CA ARG A 208 11.79 -17.77 2.65
C ARG A 208 10.64 -16.89 3.12
N LEU A 209 9.94 -16.26 2.18
CA LEU A 209 8.82 -15.38 2.50
C LEU A 209 7.75 -16.12 3.31
N ASP A 210 7.58 -17.42 3.06
CA ASP A 210 6.65 -18.28 3.78
C ASP A 210 7.03 -18.56 5.24
N GLU A 211 8.28 -18.31 5.66
CA GLU A 211 8.73 -18.55 7.05
C GLU A 211 8.52 -17.35 7.98
N TRP A 212 8.52 -16.12 7.46
CA TRP A 212 8.45 -14.91 8.28
C TRP A 212 7.26 -13.99 7.98
N LEU A 213 6.64 -14.09 6.79
CA LEU A 213 5.36 -13.43 6.60
C LEU A 213 4.33 -14.09 7.55
N PRO A 214 3.47 -13.32 8.22
CA PRO A 214 2.42 -13.90 9.05
C PRO A 214 1.60 -14.94 8.27
N GLU A 215 1.31 -16.08 8.90
CA GLU A 215 0.62 -17.22 8.24
C GLU A 215 -0.69 -16.78 7.57
N GLN A 216 -1.42 -15.85 8.18
CA GLN A 216 -2.65 -15.28 7.66
C GLN A 216 -2.50 -14.50 6.34
N LEU A 217 -1.29 -14.07 5.99
CA LEU A 217 -0.94 -13.50 4.70
C LEU A 217 -0.35 -14.58 3.78
N SER A 218 0.66 -15.34 4.24
CA SER A 218 1.38 -16.29 3.39
C SER A 218 0.48 -17.42 2.87
N ALA A 219 -0.38 -17.99 3.71
CA ALA A 219 -1.31 -19.05 3.33
C ALA A 219 -2.34 -18.56 2.30
N ARG A 220 -2.92 -17.37 2.53
CA ARG A 220 -3.90 -16.76 1.62
C ARG A 220 -3.27 -16.35 0.29
N LEU A 221 -2.06 -15.80 0.30
CA LEU A 221 -1.29 -15.54 -0.91
C LEU A 221 -1.08 -16.83 -1.70
N ALA A 222 -0.64 -17.91 -1.06
CA ALA A 222 -0.42 -19.20 -1.73
C ALA A 222 -1.71 -19.75 -2.35
N ALA A 223 -2.84 -19.69 -1.64
CA ALA A 223 -4.14 -20.10 -2.16
C ALA A 223 -4.62 -19.21 -3.33
N GLY A 224 -4.43 -17.89 -3.22
CA GLY A 224 -4.72 -16.94 -4.28
C GLY A 224 -3.90 -17.19 -5.54
N PHE A 225 -2.59 -17.37 -5.42
CA PHE A 225 -1.71 -17.70 -6.54
C PHE A 225 -2.12 -19.00 -7.23
N ARG A 226 -2.46 -20.07 -6.49
CA ARG A 226 -2.98 -21.31 -7.08
C ARG A 226 -4.28 -21.09 -7.85
N SER A 227 -5.15 -20.21 -7.36
CA SER A 227 -6.37 -19.84 -8.07
C SER A 227 -6.06 -19.07 -9.36
N PHE A 228 -5.10 -18.13 -9.31
CA PHE A 228 -4.67 -17.36 -10.48
C PHE A 228 -3.98 -18.21 -11.53
N GLY A 229 -3.22 -19.23 -11.13
CA GLY A 229 -2.62 -20.19 -12.06
C GLY A 229 -3.64 -20.99 -12.87
N LYS A 230 -4.86 -21.19 -12.33
CA LYS A 230 -5.97 -21.82 -13.07
C LYS A 230 -6.60 -20.87 -14.08
N SER A 231 -6.73 -19.59 -13.76
CA SER A 231 -7.35 -18.60 -14.66
C SER A 231 -6.38 -18.02 -15.69
N MET A 232 -5.09 -17.96 -15.36
CA MET A 232 -4.03 -17.38 -16.17
C MET A 232 -2.91 -18.42 -16.33
N GLY A 233 -3.12 -19.39 -17.23
CA GLY A 233 -2.16 -20.46 -17.48
C GLY A 233 -0.76 -19.90 -17.81
N GLY A 234 0.27 -20.42 -17.16
CA GLY A 234 1.65 -19.91 -17.27
C GLY A 234 2.02 -18.81 -16.28
N PHE A 235 1.07 -18.26 -15.51
CA PHE A 235 1.35 -17.26 -14.48
C PHE A 235 2.25 -17.80 -13.34
N ILE A 236 2.11 -19.08 -13.01
CA ILE A 236 3.01 -19.78 -12.10
C ILE A 236 4.12 -20.42 -12.95
N CYS A 237 5.31 -19.82 -12.94
CA CYS A 237 6.47 -20.30 -13.70
C CYS A 237 7.78 -20.05 -12.95
N ALA A 238 8.89 -20.59 -13.46
CA ALA A 238 10.21 -20.43 -12.86
C ALA A 238 10.72 -18.98 -12.85
N ASP A 239 10.26 -18.17 -13.82
CA ASP A 239 10.63 -16.75 -13.96
C ASP A 239 9.73 -15.80 -13.15
N ALA A 240 8.68 -16.32 -12.50
CA ALA A 240 7.81 -15.53 -11.65
C ALA A 240 8.48 -15.27 -10.30
N LEU A 241 8.76 -14.01 -9.99
CA LEU A 241 9.46 -13.60 -8.78
C LEU A 241 8.51 -12.88 -7.83
N LEU A 242 8.49 -13.30 -6.56
CA LEU A 242 7.85 -12.56 -5.48
C LEU A 242 8.86 -11.64 -4.82
N ILE A 243 8.48 -10.38 -4.60
CA ILE A 243 9.31 -9.35 -3.97
C ILE A 243 8.49 -8.71 -2.84
N ALA A 244 8.98 -8.78 -1.61
CA ALA A 244 8.28 -8.27 -0.43
C ALA A 244 8.94 -6.99 0.12
N ALA A 245 8.21 -6.12 0.82
CA ALA A 245 6.78 -6.20 1.16
C ALA A 245 5.99 -5.05 0.53
N GLU A 246 4.81 -5.35 -0.02
CA GLU A 246 3.86 -4.33 -0.47
C GLU A 246 2.81 -4.12 0.64
N THR A 247 2.98 -3.08 1.45
CA THR A 247 2.17 -2.87 2.67
C THR A 247 1.29 -1.62 2.64
N ARG A 248 1.53 -0.73 1.65
CA ARG A 248 0.96 0.62 1.62
C ARG A 248 -0.03 0.81 0.47
N THR A 249 -0.97 -0.13 0.34
CA THR A 249 -2.04 -0.07 -0.66
C THR A 249 -3.13 0.95 -0.33
N SER A 250 -3.34 1.20 0.96
CA SER A 250 -4.19 2.27 1.51
C SER A 250 -3.87 2.43 3.00
N THR A 251 -4.42 3.47 3.63
CA THR A 251 -4.26 3.64 5.08
C THR A 251 -5.05 2.59 5.89
N PRO A 252 -4.45 2.03 6.98
CA PRO A 252 -5.14 1.23 7.98
C PRO A 252 -5.90 2.07 9.03
N VAL A 253 -5.86 3.41 8.92
CA VAL A 253 -6.50 4.35 9.85
C VAL A 253 -7.29 5.38 9.07
N ARG A 254 -8.56 5.59 9.44
CA ARG A 254 -9.39 6.69 8.92
C ARG A 254 -9.39 7.85 9.91
N VAL A 255 -9.24 9.05 9.40
CA VAL A 255 -9.46 10.29 10.17
C VAL A 255 -10.89 10.73 9.92
N LEU A 256 -11.74 10.60 10.94
CA LEU A 256 -13.18 10.82 10.83
C LEU A 256 -13.50 12.28 10.53
N ARG A 257 -14.38 12.48 9.55
CA ARG A 257 -14.98 13.77 9.22
C ARG A 257 -16.49 13.64 9.04
N ASP A 258 -17.22 14.72 9.31
CA ASP A 258 -18.64 14.83 9.04
C ASP A 258 -18.92 14.74 7.53
N LYS A 259 -19.95 13.98 7.14
CA LYS A 259 -20.25 13.73 5.72
C LYS A 259 -20.73 14.95 4.95
N GLN A 260 -21.37 15.90 5.63
CA GLN A 260 -21.95 17.09 5.01
C GLN A 260 -21.00 18.29 5.15
N ARG A 261 -20.39 18.47 6.32
CA ARG A 261 -19.52 19.59 6.63
C ARG A 261 -18.07 19.37 6.22
N TRP A 262 -17.65 18.12 5.99
CA TRP A 262 -16.28 17.72 5.65
C TRP A 262 -15.23 18.00 6.75
N GLU A 263 -15.66 18.54 7.88
CA GLU A 263 -14.83 18.89 9.03
C GLU A 263 -14.61 17.66 9.93
N CYS A 264 -13.42 17.55 10.51
CA CYS A 264 -13.05 16.52 11.47
C CYS A 264 -14.04 16.51 12.64
N THR A 265 -14.48 15.32 13.05
CA THR A 265 -15.49 15.16 14.09
C THR A 265 -15.01 15.57 15.49
N ALA A 266 -13.70 15.60 15.70
CA ALA A 266 -13.09 15.88 17.00
C ALA A 266 -12.27 17.18 17.05
N VAL A 267 -11.84 17.70 15.90
CA VAL A 267 -10.97 18.89 15.81
C VAL A 267 -11.62 19.91 14.90
N ARG A 268 -12.07 21.02 15.49
CA ARG A 268 -12.69 22.12 14.74
C ARG A 268 -11.70 22.73 13.74
N ARG A 269 -12.24 23.14 12.60
CA ARG A 269 -11.58 23.75 11.44
C ARG A 269 -10.50 22.88 10.79
N LEU A 270 -10.44 21.58 11.11
CA LEU A 270 -9.59 20.60 10.45
C LEU A 270 -10.42 19.81 9.43
N TYR A 271 -9.92 19.64 8.20
CA TYR A 271 -10.63 18.98 7.11
C TYR A 271 -9.78 17.82 6.56
N PRO A 272 -9.98 16.59 7.04
CA PRO A 272 -9.27 15.42 6.53
C PRO A 272 -9.66 15.12 5.08
N ALA A 273 -8.69 14.87 4.20
CA ALA A 273 -8.94 14.54 2.80
C ALA A 273 -7.94 13.54 2.21
N GLY A 274 -8.35 12.92 1.11
CA GLY A 274 -7.56 12.01 0.31
C GLY A 274 -7.29 10.66 0.97
N GLU A 275 -6.27 9.97 0.46
CA GLU A 275 -5.95 8.61 0.88
C GLU A 275 -5.43 8.52 2.32
N GLY A 276 -4.71 9.55 2.79
CA GLY A 276 -4.26 9.64 4.17
C GLY A 276 -5.41 9.72 5.17
N ALA A 277 -6.49 10.43 4.82
CA ALA A 277 -7.68 10.46 5.66
C ALA A 277 -8.55 9.19 5.55
N GLY A 278 -8.31 8.33 4.54
CA GLY A 278 -9.07 7.11 4.31
C GLY A 278 -10.36 7.30 3.51
N TYR A 279 -10.42 8.34 2.68
CA TYR A 279 -11.56 8.68 1.80
C TYR A 279 -11.27 8.53 0.29
N ALA A 280 -10.04 8.16 -0.08
CA ALA A 280 -9.63 7.91 -1.46
C ALA A 280 -8.67 6.72 -1.53
N GLY A 281 -8.38 6.23 -2.74
CA GLY A 281 -7.51 5.06 -2.97
C GLY A 281 -6.74 5.11 -4.29
N GLY A 282 -6.47 6.32 -4.79
CA GLY A 282 -5.76 6.54 -6.05
C GLY A 282 -5.82 8.01 -6.49
N ILE A 283 -4.97 8.38 -7.45
CA ILE A 283 -4.72 9.77 -7.86
C ILE A 283 -6.01 10.55 -8.13
N VAL A 284 -6.88 10.02 -9.00
CA VAL A 284 -8.13 10.71 -9.39
C VAL A 284 -9.08 10.85 -8.21
N SER A 285 -9.30 9.78 -7.44
CA SER A 285 -10.17 9.83 -6.26
C SER A 285 -9.67 10.80 -5.20
N SER A 286 -8.35 10.89 -4.99
CA SER A 286 -7.73 11.82 -4.04
C SER A 286 -7.88 13.28 -4.51
N ALA A 287 -7.74 13.53 -5.81
CA ALA A 287 -7.94 14.86 -6.39
C ALA A 287 -9.40 15.32 -6.25
N MET A 288 -10.37 14.44 -6.56
CA MET A 288 -11.80 14.74 -6.38
C MET A 288 -12.15 14.98 -4.91
N ASP A 289 -11.63 14.16 -3.99
CA ASP A 289 -11.86 14.34 -2.56
C ASP A 289 -11.29 15.67 -2.04
N GLY A 290 -10.10 16.05 -2.51
CA GLY A 290 -9.49 17.34 -2.21
C GLY A 290 -10.30 18.53 -2.72
N GLN A 291 -10.80 18.47 -3.97
CA GLN A 291 -11.66 19.52 -4.53
C GLN A 291 -12.95 19.71 -3.71
N ASN A 292 -13.58 18.61 -3.29
CA ASN A 292 -14.78 18.66 -2.47
C ASN A 292 -14.50 19.25 -1.08
N ALA A 293 -13.39 18.83 -0.44
CA ALA A 293 -12.97 19.38 0.85
C ALA A 293 -12.69 20.90 0.76
N CYS A 294 -11.98 21.35 -0.28
CA CYS A 294 -11.75 22.78 -0.52
C CYS A 294 -13.05 23.55 -0.74
N SER A 295 -14.01 22.98 -1.48
CA SER A 295 -15.31 23.60 -1.71
C SER A 295 -16.09 23.76 -0.40
N ALA A 296 -16.10 22.74 0.45
CA ALA A 296 -16.73 22.80 1.77
C ALA A 296 -16.08 23.85 2.68
N ILE A 297 -14.74 23.95 2.68
CA ILE A 297 -14.00 25.00 3.39
C ILE A 297 -14.43 26.38 2.90
N ALA A 298 -14.43 26.61 1.59
CA ALA A 298 -14.80 27.90 1.01
C ALA A 298 -16.23 28.32 1.38
N SER A 299 -17.19 27.40 1.26
CA SER A 299 -18.59 27.65 1.67
C SER A 299 -18.71 27.97 3.16
N ARG A 300 -17.95 27.27 4.02
CA ARG A 300 -17.98 27.50 5.47
C ARG A 300 -17.41 28.87 5.83
N LEU A 301 -16.29 29.27 5.23
CA LEU A 301 -15.66 30.57 5.48
C LEU A 301 -16.52 31.73 4.98
N ALA A 302 -17.18 31.56 3.83
CA ALA A 302 -18.14 32.54 3.32
C ALA A 302 -19.34 32.73 4.26
N ALA A 303 -19.88 31.61 4.80
CA ALA A 303 -20.98 31.67 5.77
C ALA A 303 -20.57 32.35 7.08
N ASP A 304 -19.36 32.10 7.59
CA ASP A 304 -18.84 32.75 8.81
C ASP A 304 -18.61 34.25 8.62
N SER A 305 -18.34 34.70 7.39
CA SER A 305 -18.13 36.13 7.08
C SER A 305 -19.45 36.89 6.92
N ALA A 306 -20.57 36.18 6.73
CA ALA A 306 -21.91 36.76 6.56
C ALA A 306 -22.68 36.92 7.88
N THR A 307 -22.16 36.37 8.98
CA THR A 307 -22.71 36.41 10.34
C THR A 307 -21.90 37.32 11.24
#